data_AF-A0A420DE05-F1
#
_entry.id   AF-A0A420DE05-F1
#
_cell.length_a   1.000
_cell.length_b   1.000
_cell.length_c   1.000
_cell.angle_alpha   90.00
_cell.angle_beta   90.00
_cell.angle_gamma   90.00
#
_symmetry.space_group_name_H-M   'P 1'
#
loop_
_entity.id
_entity.type
_entity.pdbx_description
1 polymer ?
#
loop_
_entity_poly.entity_id
_entity_poly.type
_entity_poly.pdbx_seq_one_letter_code
_entity_poly.pdbx_strand_id
1 'polypeptide(L)'
;MLKRVVFLLFAFCNVLVFGKSVDPEKNQLFQKANYEMVLTPDKATEVLDYLEKNFQLDSEEKEKLDYLRIKSLFFQNNLTEALKKISRNNEDFPSSIIVLKKSILYYLSISDNASIEGTLKQNDVQFSNQIITLLEKLNQNQSENLTRELSQILKKAKTENLMIARENLFYLYEFITNNDKNSSDNFFIEGLYNLYKGDIQFRIVYAKYLLKNDKIEDAEQILFKLPVDALAQTPNLNLRYNYYDFLVDYYAKKNSNEDYKDAVEKKDLVLKTLNETRFSAKNKWFNIIEEHLHNELNNKIDNGRTILFSIIGAGLLITGLILLWYFQINSQNKEYENFITRINLLKEKKAPQPQVISEKTENLLLKKLDDFEKTEDFIKSEISLQNLAKKLETNTKYLSETINTHKQKNFNAYINELRINYIINKLKEKPIYRSYKIKYLAEESGFSTHSAFAAVFKSVTGMSPANYIQLLKQKEE
;
A
#
# COMPACT_ATOMS: atom_id res chain seq x y z
N MET A 1 -61.29 14.67 12.88
CA MET A 1 -60.96 13.47 12.06
C MET A 1 -60.66 13.78 10.59
N LEU A 2 -61.17 14.86 9.98
CA LEU A 2 -60.91 15.17 8.57
C LEU A 2 -59.46 15.64 8.25
N LYS A 3 -58.68 16.11 9.24
CA LYS A 3 -57.27 16.51 9.06
C LYS A 3 -56.27 15.36 9.00
N ARG A 4 -56.67 14.12 9.37
CA ARG A 4 -55.80 12.92 9.27
C ARG A 4 -55.90 12.21 7.91
N VAL A 5 -56.97 12.45 7.14
CA VAL A 5 -57.20 11.79 5.85
C VAL A 5 -56.46 12.49 4.70
N VAL A 6 -56.24 13.81 4.80
CA VAL A 6 -55.45 14.56 3.80
C VAL A 6 -53.93 14.29 3.92
N PHE A 7 -53.47 13.87 5.10
CA PHE A 7 -52.05 13.58 5.36
C PHE A 7 -51.58 12.24 4.74
N LEU A 8 -52.51 11.33 4.42
CA LEU A 8 -52.21 10.01 3.84
C LEU A 8 -52.19 9.99 2.31
N LEU A 9 -52.70 11.04 1.64
CA LEU A 9 -52.87 11.05 0.18
C LEU A 9 -51.72 11.70 -0.61
N PHE A 10 -50.74 12.31 0.06
CA PHE A 10 -49.55 12.88 -0.62
C PHE A 10 -48.28 12.00 -0.52
N ALA A 11 -48.35 10.88 0.21
CA ALA A 11 -47.22 9.97 0.40
C ALA A 11 -47.06 8.89 -0.70
N PHE A 12 -47.88 8.91 -1.75
CA PHE A 12 -47.99 7.78 -2.69
C PHE A 12 -47.25 7.90 -4.02
N CYS A 13 -46.32 8.84 -4.19
CA CYS A 13 -45.41 8.83 -5.34
C CYS A 13 -43.95 8.71 -4.90
N ASN A 14 -43.36 7.56 -5.24
CA ASN A 14 -41.99 7.10 -5.02
C ASN A 14 -41.70 6.38 -3.70
N VAL A 15 -42.39 5.25 -3.49
CA VAL A 15 -41.84 4.11 -2.73
C VAL A 15 -41.58 2.99 -3.72
N LEU A 16 -40.36 2.91 -4.23
CA LEU A 16 -39.72 1.81 -4.95
C LEU A 16 -38.27 2.30 -5.07
N VAL A 17 -37.36 1.96 -4.16
CA VAL A 17 -36.72 0.67 -3.92
C VAL A 17 -36.03 0.82 -2.57
N PHE A 18 -36.08 -0.18 -1.68
CA PHE A 18 -34.99 -0.63 -0.81
C PHE A 18 -35.56 -1.67 0.16
N GLY A 19 -35.21 -2.93 -0.08
CA GLY A 19 -35.55 -4.06 0.77
C GLY A 19 -34.55 -4.19 1.92
N LYS A 20 -35.04 -3.92 3.12
CA LYS A 20 -34.68 -4.46 4.45
C LYS A 20 -35.78 -3.95 5.39
N SER A 21 -35.97 -4.52 6.58
CA SER A 21 -37.03 -4.09 7.50
C SER A 21 -36.76 -2.65 7.99
N VAL A 22 -37.19 -1.67 7.20
CA VAL A 22 -37.06 -0.24 7.50
C VAL A 22 -38.08 0.08 8.58
N ASP A 23 -37.62 0.62 9.70
CA ASP A 23 -38.52 1.19 10.70
C ASP A 23 -39.31 2.35 10.05
N PRO A 24 -40.65 2.24 9.91
CA PRO A 24 -41.45 3.24 9.24
C PRO A 24 -41.35 4.62 9.91
N GLU A 25 -41.05 4.69 11.21
CA GLU A 25 -40.89 5.95 11.94
C GLU A 25 -39.57 6.64 11.57
N LYS A 26 -38.45 5.91 11.50
CA LYS A 26 -37.15 6.45 11.06
C LYS A 26 -37.23 7.07 9.66
N ASN A 27 -37.86 6.36 8.72
CA ASN A 27 -37.99 6.85 7.35
C ASN A 27 -38.85 8.11 7.26
N GLN A 28 -39.95 8.17 8.04
CA GLN A 28 -40.78 9.38 8.12
C GLN A 28 -40.01 10.57 8.67
N LEU A 29 -39.17 10.38 9.69
CA LEU A 29 -38.33 11.45 10.25
C LEU A 29 -37.30 11.96 9.22
N PHE A 30 -36.63 11.06 8.49
CA PHE A 30 -35.72 11.47 7.41
C PHE A 30 -36.44 12.23 6.29
N GLN A 31 -37.63 11.78 5.88
CA GLN A 31 -38.44 12.48 4.88
C GLN A 31 -38.88 13.85 5.36
N LYS A 32 -39.32 13.96 6.62
CA LYS A 32 -39.70 15.23 7.25
C LYS A 32 -38.53 16.20 7.27
N ALA A 33 -37.37 15.76 7.77
CA ALA A 33 -36.16 16.59 7.81
C ALA A 33 -35.80 17.11 6.41
N ASN A 34 -35.82 16.23 5.40
CA ASN A 34 -35.51 16.63 4.03
C ASN A 34 -36.53 17.62 3.44
N TYR A 35 -37.84 17.42 3.65
CA TYR A 35 -38.88 18.29 3.11
C TYR A 35 -38.86 19.69 3.75
N GLU A 36 -38.66 19.76 5.06
CA GLU A 36 -38.64 21.03 5.79
C GLU A 36 -37.34 21.82 5.56
N MET A 37 -36.25 21.15 5.15
CA MET A 37 -34.90 21.72 5.14
C MET A 37 -34.75 22.99 4.31
N VAL A 38 -35.43 23.10 3.17
CA VAL A 38 -35.28 24.27 2.30
C VAL A 38 -35.86 25.53 2.97
N LEU A 39 -36.98 25.39 3.68
CA LEU A 39 -37.70 26.51 4.30
C LEU A 39 -37.31 26.74 5.78
N THR A 40 -37.12 25.68 6.55
CA THR A 40 -36.77 25.72 7.98
C THR A 40 -35.65 24.70 8.27
N PRO A 41 -34.41 24.99 7.84
CA PRO A 41 -33.29 24.06 8.01
C PRO A 41 -32.89 23.88 9.48
N ASP A 42 -33.15 24.86 10.35
CA ASP A 42 -33.03 24.76 11.81
C ASP A 42 -33.90 23.61 12.37
N LYS A 43 -35.19 23.58 12.02
CA LYS A 43 -36.11 22.51 12.42
C LYS A 43 -35.71 21.15 11.83
N ALA A 44 -35.22 21.14 10.60
CA ALA A 44 -34.68 19.92 10.00
C ALA A 44 -33.51 19.36 10.83
N THR A 45 -32.61 20.22 11.33
CA THR A 45 -31.54 19.81 12.23
C THR A 45 -32.06 19.24 13.54
N GLU A 46 -33.07 19.86 14.17
CA GLU A 46 -33.70 19.32 15.39
C GLU A 46 -34.28 17.91 15.16
N VAL A 47 -34.91 17.66 14.00
CA VAL A 47 -35.42 16.35 13.62
C VAL A 47 -34.27 15.34 13.45
N LEU A 48 -33.15 15.74 12.83
CA LEU A 48 -31.97 14.88 12.67
C LEU A 48 -31.30 14.56 14.00
N ASP A 49 -31.22 15.53 14.92
CA ASP A 49 -30.67 15.33 16.27
C ASP A 49 -31.56 14.41 17.11
N TYR A 50 -32.87 14.57 16.99
CA TYR A 50 -33.83 13.62 17.59
C TYR A 50 -33.65 12.21 17.01
N LEU A 51 -33.47 12.09 15.70
CA LEU A 51 -33.28 10.80 15.03
C LEU A 51 -32.00 10.10 15.53
N GLU A 52 -30.86 10.80 15.58
CA GLU A 52 -29.60 10.23 16.05
C GLU A 52 -29.64 9.83 17.54
N LYS A 53 -30.31 10.64 18.37
CA LYS A 53 -30.37 10.40 19.82
C LYS A 53 -31.27 9.23 20.20
N ASN A 54 -32.36 9.02 19.47
CA ASN A 54 -33.42 8.08 19.88
C ASN A 54 -33.43 6.78 19.08
N PHE A 55 -32.70 6.69 17.97
CA PHE A 55 -32.70 5.51 17.11
C PHE A 55 -31.29 4.99 16.82
N GLN A 56 -31.14 3.67 16.76
CA GLN A 56 -29.91 3.04 16.28
C GLN A 56 -29.89 3.08 14.74
N LEU A 57 -28.82 3.67 14.20
CA LEU A 57 -28.63 3.84 12.76
C LEU A 57 -27.61 2.86 12.21
N ASP A 58 -27.96 2.22 11.10
CA ASP A 58 -27.00 1.43 10.31
C ASP A 58 -26.03 2.35 9.52
N SER A 59 -25.11 1.75 8.78
CA SER A 59 -24.10 2.50 8.02
C SER A 59 -24.69 3.41 6.94
N GLU A 60 -25.75 2.97 6.27
CA GLU A 60 -26.40 3.73 5.19
C GLU A 60 -27.24 4.88 5.76
N GLU A 61 -27.94 4.62 6.87
CA GLU A 61 -28.70 5.64 7.60
C GLU A 61 -27.78 6.71 8.22
N LYS A 62 -26.58 6.34 8.69
CA LYS A 62 -25.57 7.29 9.16
C LYS A 62 -25.05 8.17 8.03
N GLU A 63 -24.74 7.59 6.87
CA GLU A 63 -24.37 8.39 5.69
C GLU A 63 -25.48 9.39 5.34
N LYS A 64 -26.74 8.94 5.32
CA LYS A 64 -27.89 9.79 5.00
C LYS A 64 -28.05 10.91 6.04
N LEU A 65 -27.88 10.61 7.33
CA LEU A 65 -27.87 11.59 8.41
C LEU A 65 -26.78 12.65 8.19
N ASP A 66 -25.55 12.23 7.89
CA ASP A 66 -24.42 13.13 7.65
C ASP A 66 -24.65 14.02 6.43
N TYR A 67 -25.12 13.45 5.31
CA TYR A 67 -25.50 14.21 4.12
C TYR A 67 -26.54 15.30 4.46
N LEU A 68 -27.62 14.93 5.15
CA LEU A 68 -28.69 15.85 5.52
C LEU A 68 -28.23 16.93 6.51
N ARG A 69 -27.32 16.60 7.43
CA ARG A 69 -26.73 17.59 8.35
C ARG A 69 -25.88 18.61 7.64
N ILE A 70 -25.00 18.17 6.72
CA ILE A 70 -24.17 19.08 5.92
C ILE A 70 -25.08 19.98 5.05
N LYS A 71 -26.10 19.39 4.44
CA LYS A 71 -27.08 20.11 3.62
C LYS A 71 -27.88 21.12 4.44
N SER A 72 -28.27 20.78 5.66
CA SER A 72 -28.93 21.70 6.58
C SER A 72 -28.02 22.88 6.94
N LEU A 73 -26.76 22.64 7.31
CA LEU A 73 -25.78 23.71 7.58
C LEU A 73 -25.62 24.64 6.37
N PHE A 74 -25.56 24.09 5.16
CA PHE A 74 -25.55 24.86 3.92
C PHE A 74 -26.77 25.78 3.80
N PHE A 75 -27.99 25.25 4.01
CA PHE A 75 -29.20 26.05 3.96
C PHE A 75 -29.37 27.01 5.14
N GLN A 76 -28.78 26.76 6.31
CA GLN A 76 -28.72 27.73 7.41
C GLN A 76 -27.73 28.88 7.14
N ASN A 77 -27.07 28.87 5.97
CA ASN A 77 -25.98 29.78 5.66
C ASN A 77 -24.78 29.64 6.63
N ASN A 78 -24.68 28.51 7.35
CA ASN A 78 -23.52 28.15 8.17
C ASN A 78 -22.46 27.43 7.32
N LEU A 79 -21.98 28.15 6.31
CA LEU A 79 -21.14 27.63 5.24
C LEU A 79 -19.78 27.14 5.78
N THR A 80 -19.22 27.82 6.77
CA THR A 80 -17.94 27.44 7.38
C THR A 80 -17.99 26.04 8.02
N GLU A 81 -19.04 25.74 8.78
CA GLU A 81 -19.17 24.41 9.40
C GLU A 81 -19.51 23.33 8.37
N ALA A 82 -20.31 23.66 7.35
CA ALA A 82 -20.54 22.75 6.22
C ALA A 82 -19.21 22.41 5.51
N LEU A 83 -18.36 23.40 5.25
CA LEU A 83 -17.06 23.24 4.60
C LEU A 83 -16.08 22.40 5.43
N LYS A 84 -16.03 22.58 6.76
CA LYS A 84 -15.23 21.74 7.66
C LYS A 84 -15.62 20.28 7.59
N LYS A 85 -16.92 19.96 7.44
CA LYS A 85 -17.39 18.57 7.35
C LYS A 85 -17.03 17.89 6.03
N ILE A 86 -16.70 18.65 4.99
CA ILE A 86 -16.40 18.14 3.64
C ILE A 86 -14.95 18.43 3.18
N SER A 87 -14.07 18.84 4.10
CA SER A 87 -12.70 19.25 3.79
C SER A 87 -11.72 18.09 3.57
N ARG A 88 -12.12 16.86 3.91
CA ARG A 88 -11.30 15.65 3.72
C ARG A 88 -11.20 15.25 2.24
N ASN A 89 -10.36 14.26 1.96
CA ASN A 89 -10.16 13.75 0.60
C ASN A 89 -11.44 13.09 0.09
N ASN A 90 -11.66 13.13 -1.23
CA ASN A 90 -12.88 12.57 -1.83
C ASN A 90 -12.97 11.05 -1.62
N GLU A 91 -11.84 10.35 -1.48
CA GLU A 91 -11.80 8.92 -1.17
C GLU A 91 -12.36 8.57 0.22
N ASP A 92 -12.43 9.56 1.12
CA ASP A 92 -12.96 9.40 2.48
C ASP A 92 -14.49 9.57 2.56
N PHE A 93 -15.14 9.98 1.47
CA PHE A 93 -16.55 10.32 1.45
C PHE A 93 -17.38 9.38 0.57
N PRO A 94 -18.62 9.08 0.97
CA PRO A 94 -19.57 8.46 0.07
C PRO A 94 -20.04 9.44 -1.01
N SER A 95 -20.55 8.91 -2.12
CA SER A 95 -20.89 9.69 -3.32
C SER A 95 -21.90 10.81 -3.07
N SER A 96 -22.87 10.60 -2.18
CA SER A 96 -23.87 11.61 -1.81
C SER A 96 -23.20 12.87 -1.25
N ILE A 97 -22.20 12.71 -0.38
CA ILE A 97 -21.43 13.80 0.22
C ILE A 97 -20.50 14.43 -0.81
N ILE A 98 -19.93 13.66 -1.73
CA ILE A 98 -19.09 14.20 -2.81
C ILE A 98 -19.90 15.11 -3.74
N VAL A 99 -21.11 14.70 -4.13
CA VAL A 99 -22.02 15.54 -4.93
C VAL A 99 -22.41 16.81 -4.18
N LEU A 100 -22.73 16.69 -2.88
CA LEU A 100 -23.03 17.85 -2.04
C LEU A 100 -21.84 18.80 -1.93
N LYS A 101 -20.63 18.26 -1.76
CA LYS A 101 -19.38 19.03 -1.69
C LYS A 101 -19.19 19.86 -2.94
N LYS A 102 -19.31 19.26 -4.12
CA LYS A 102 -19.24 19.99 -5.39
C LYS A 102 -20.30 21.07 -5.50
N SER A 103 -21.52 20.79 -5.06
CA SER A 103 -22.61 21.77 -5.06
C SER A 103 -22.29 22.98 -4.18
N ILE A 104 -21.70 22.77 -3.01
CA ILE A 104 -21.29 23.84 -2.09
C ILE A 104 -20.09 24.62 -2.66
N LEU A 105 -19.10 23.94 -3.23
CA LEU A 105 -17.92 24.60 -3.83
C LEU A 105 -18.30 25.44 -5.06
N TYR A 106 -19.18 24.91 -5.92
CA TYR A 106 -19.73 25.67 -7.05
C TYR A 106 -20.46 26.92 -6.56
N TYR A 107 -21.32 26.79 -5.55
CA TYR A 107 -22.03 27.93 -4.94
C TYR A 107 -21.07 29.01 -4.40
N LEU A 108 -19.93 28.61 -3.86
CA LEU A 108 -18.89 29.53 -3.37
C LEU A 108 -17.94 30.04 -4.47
N SER A 109 -18.15 29.62 -5.72
CA SER A 109 -17.24 29.91 -6.83
C SER A 109 -15.79 29.51 -6.50
N ILE A 110 -15.64 28.28 -6.02
CA ILE A 110 -14.36 27.63 -5.74
C ILE A 110 -14.18 26.51 -6.76
N SER A 111 -13.11 26.57 -7.54
CA SER A 111 -12.76 25.52 -8.50
C SER A 111 -12.32 24.26 -7.76
N ASP A 112 -13.04 23.15 -7.96
CA ASP A 112 -12.64 21.83 -7.48
C ASP A 112 -11.70 21.20 -8.52
N ASN A 113 -10.40 21.50 -8.44
CA ASN A 113 -9.38 20.97 -9.36
C ASN A 113 -8.98 19.51 -9.06
N ALA A 114 -9.64 18.83 -8.11
CA ALA A 114 -9.38 17.43 -7.86
C ALA A 114 -9.77 16.63 -9.12
N SER A 115 -8.78 16.10 -9.83
CA SER A 115 -8.98 15.24 -10.99
C SER A 115 -9.65 13.93 -10.56
N ILE A 116 -10.96 13.84 -10.73
CA ILE A 116 -11.76 12.64 -10.47
C ILE A 116 -11.74 11.74 -11.71
N GLU A 117 -10.57 11.52 -12.29
CA GLU A 117 -10.43 10.57 -13.41
C GLU A 117 -10.24 9.12 -12.91
N GLY A 118 -10.01 8.91 -11.60
CA GLY A 118 -9.60 7.62 -11.06
C GLY A 118 -10.69 6.70 -10.50
N THR A 119 -11.64 7.20 -9.69
CA THR A 119 -12.15 6.32 -8.60
C THR A 119 -13.65 6.28 -8.33
N LEU A 120 -14.53 6.97 -9.07
CA LEU A 120 -15.96 6.99 -8.74
C LEU A 120 -16.85 6.68 -9.96
N LYS A 121 -17.05 5.39 -10.24
CA LYS A 121 -17.97 4.85 -11.26
C LYS A 121 -19.46 4.91 -10.86
N GLN A 122 -19.87 5.81 -9.96
CA GLN A 122 -21.25 5.88 -9.51
C GLN A 122 -22.06 6.89 -10.36
N ASN A 123 -23.25 6.48 -10.78
CA ASN A 123 -24.09 7.25 -11.71
C ASN A 123 -24.41 8.66 -11.21
N ASP A 124 -24.72 8.82 -9.92
CA ASP A 124 -25.06 10.12 -9.32
C ASP A 124 -23.90 11.14 -9.39
N VAL A 125 -22.65 10.69 -9.17
CA VAL A 125 -21.46 11.56 -9.24
C VAL A 125 -21.20 12.00 -10.68
N GLN A 126 -21.37 11.09 -11.63
CA GLN A 126 -21.22 11.39 -13.05
C GLN A 126 -22.30 12.35 -13.53
N PHE A 127 -23.54 12.18 -13.06
CA PHE A 127 -24.64 13.07 -13.40
C PHE A 127 -24.44 14.47 -12.82
N SER A 128 -24.04 14.58 -11.55
CA SER A 128 -23.66 15.86 -10.93
C SER A 128 -22.53 16.55 -11.70
N ASN A 129 -21.49 15.81 -12.09
CA ASN A 129 -20.40 16.34 -12.92
C ASN A 129 -20.90 16.88 -14.26
N GLN A 130 -21.76 16.15 -14.95
CA GLN A 130 -22.33 16.60 -16.23
C GLN A 130 -23.06 17.93 -16.09
N ILE A 131 -23.81 18.13 -15.00
CA ILE A 131 -24.53 19.38 -14.73
C ILE A 131 -23.54 20.52 -14.44
N ILE A 132 -22.55 20.29 -13.57
CA ILE A 132 -21.55 21.31 -13.20
C ILE A 132 -20.70 21.71 -14.40
N THR A 133 -20.22 20.75 -15.19
CA THR A 133 -19.45 21.04 -16.41
C THR A 133 -20.30 21.84 -17.42
N LEU A 134 -21.59 21.54 -17.55
CA LEU A 134 -22.47 22.35 -18.40
C LEU A 134 -22.59 23.79 -17.85
N LEU A 135 -22.79 23.95 -16.54
CA LEU A 135 -22.83 25.25 -15.89
C LEU A 135 -21.55 26.06 -16.11
N GLU A 136 -20.38 25.43 -16.00
CA GLU A 136 -19.09 26.07 -16.26
C GLU A 136 -18.94 26.52 -17.72
N LYS A 137 -19.30 25.65 -18.69
CA LYS A 137 -19.32 26.02 -20.12
C LYS A 137 -20.26 27.19 -20.39
N LEU A 138 -21.44 27.17 -19.77
CA LEU A 138 -22.43 28.23 -19.90
C LEU A 138 -21.92 29.57 -19.35
N ASN A 139 -21.28 29.56 -18.18
CA ASN A 139 -20.63 30.75 -17.62
C ASN A 139 -19.51 31.31 -18.52
N GLN A 140 -18.86 30.46 -19.32
CA GLN A 140 -17.82 30.85 -20.27
C GLN A 140 -18.34 31.16 -21.68
N ASN A 141 -19.66 31.09 -21.92
CA ASN A 141 -20.29 31.20 -23.24
C ASN A 141 -19.76 30.18 -24.28
N GLN A 142 -19.44 28.96 -23.86
CA GLN A 142 -18.81 27.91 -24.67
C GLN A 142 -19.73 26.72 -25.03
N SER A 143 -21.05 26.81 -24.82
CA SER A 143 -21.96 25.72 -25.22
C SER A 143 -22.33 25.81 -26.70
N GLU A 144 -21.96 24.79 -27.48
CA GLU A 144 -22.24 24.70 -28.92
C GLU A 144 -23.63 24.11 -29.22
N ASN A 145 -24.21 23.30 -28.32
CA ASN A 145 -25.50 22.62 -28.53
C ASN A 145 -26.29 22.45 -27.22
N LEU A 146 -26.71 23.59 -26.67
CA LEU A 146 -27.36 23.69 -25.36
C LEU A 146 -28.65 22.86 -25.26
N THR A 147 -29.56 22.97 -26.23
CA THR A 147 -30.85 22.27 -26.23
C THR A 147 -30.70 20.75 -26.10
N ARG A 148 -29.68 20.17 -26.77
CA ARG A 148 -29.38 18.73 -26.67
C ARG A 148 -28.83 18.36 -25.29
N GLU A 149 -27.90 19.15 -24.75
CA GLU A 149 -27.33 18.94 -23.41
C GLU A 149 -28.42 19.02 -22.33
N LEU A 150 -29.29 20.03 -22.38
CA LEU A 150 -30.45 20.17 -21.49
C LEU A 150 -31.44 19.01 -21.60
N SER A 151 -31.74 18.55 -22.82
CA SER A 151 -32.61 17.38 -23.04
C SER A 151 -32.06 16.10 -22.40
N GLN A 152 -30.75 15.89 -22.50
CA GLN A 152 -30.09 14.73 -21.88
C GLN A 152 -30.12 14.83 -20.35
N ILE A 153 -29.84 16.00 -19.79
CA ILE A 153 -29.90 16.22 -18.34
C ILE A 153 -31.31 16.00 -17.83
N LEU A 154 -32.34 16.56 -18.48
CA LEU A 154 -33.72 16.38 -18.07
C LEU A 154 -34.16 14.91 -18.14
N LYS A 155 -33.74 14.18 -19.18
CA LYS A 155 -34.01 12.74 -19.30
C LYS A 155 -33.40 11.96 -18.14
N LYS A 156 -32.14 12.25 -17.77
CA LYS A 156 -31.47 11.60 -16.64
C LYS A 156 -32.07 12.01 -15.30
N ALA A 157 -32.44 13.27 -15.11
CA ALA A 157 -33.10 13.74 -13.89
C ALA A 157 -34.34 12.90 -13.57
N LYS A 158 -35.12 12.49 -14.57
CA LYS A 158 -36.32 11.63 -14.39
C LYS A 158 -36.02 10.23 -13.85
N THR A 159 -34.78 9.74 -13.96
CA THR A 159 -34.40 8.35 -13.63
C THR A 159 -33.36 8.23 -12.52
N GLU A 160 -32.61 9.29 -12.24
CA GLU A 160 -31.57 9.34 -11.20
C GLU A 160 -32.12 9.74 -9.83
N ASN A 161 -31.27 9.70 -8.80
CA ASN A 161 -31.65 10.15 -7.46
C ASN A 161 -31.84 11.68 -7.41
N LEU A 162 -33.09 12.12 -7.64
CA LEU A 162 -33.50 13.52 -7.63
C LEU A 162 -33.11 14.28 -6.35
N MET A 163 -32.94 13.58 -5.23
CA MET A 163 -32.57 14.22 -3.96
C MET A 163 -31.10 14.63 -3.94
N ILE A 164 -30.20 13.78 -4.47
CA ILE A 164 -28.76 14.00 -4.44
C ILE A 164 -28.36 15.11 -5.43
N ALA A 165 -28.88 15.08 -6.65
CA ALA A 165 -28.55 16.03 -7.71
C ALA A 165 -29.30 17.38 -7.62
N ARG A 166 -30.20 17.52 -6.65
CA ARG A 166 -31.16 18.64 -6.54
C ARG A 166 -30.49 20.02 -6.63
N GLU A 167 -29.40 20.25 -5.91
CA GLU A 167 -28.74 21.56 -5.88
C GLU A 167 -28.10 21.92 -7.22
N ASN A 168 -27.42 20.98 -7.87
CA ASN A 168 -26.83 21.21 -9.19
C ASN A 168 -27.92 21.48 -10.24
N LEU A 169 -29.01 20.71 -10.20
CA LEU A 169 -30.17 20.95 -11.07
C LEU A 169 -30.81 22.30 -10.79
N PHE A 170 -30.89 22.72 -9.54
CA PHE A 170 -31.41 24.04 -9.17
C PHE A 170 -30.53 25.16 -9.73
N TYR A 171 -29.20 25.06 -9.61
CA TYR A 171 -28.28 26.06 -10.17
C TYR A 171 -28.41 26.15 -11.69
N LEU A 172 -28.51 25.02 -12.39
CA LEU A 172 -28.72 25.00 -13.84
C LEU A 172 -30.08 25.60 -14.19
N TYR A 173 -31.13 25.23 -13.47
CA TYR A 173 -32.48 25.76 -13.65
C TYR A 173 -32.54 27.28 -13.47
N GLU A 174 -31.92 27.80 -12.41
CA GLU A 174 -31.81 29.22 -12.12
C GLU A 174 -30.97 29.95 -13.17
N PHE A 175 -29.83 29.37 -13.58
CA PHE A 175 -28.99 29.95 -14.62
C PHE A 175 -29.73 30.09 -15.95
N ILE A 176 -30.39 29.02 -16.41
CA ILE A 176 -31.15 29.03 -17.66
C ILE A 176 -32.29 30.04 -17.56
N THR A 177 -33.08 30.01 -16.48
CA THR A 177 -34.18 30.95 -16.26
C THR A 177 -33.71 32.42 -16.22
N ASN A 178 -32.54 32.68 -15.63
CA ASN A 178 -32.03 34.03 -15.49
C ASN A 178 -31.44 34.58 -16.80
N ASN A 179 -30.82 33.73 -17.62
CA ASN A 179 -30.11 34.13 -18.84
C ASN A 179 -30.87 33.84 -20.13
N ASP A 180 -32.06 33.26 -20.06
CA ASP A 180 -32.90 32.98 -21.23
C ASP A 180 -33.17 34.27 -22.03
N LYS A 181 -32.75 34.25 -23.30
CA LYS A 181 -33.00 35.32 -24.29
C LYS A 181 -34.06 34.91 -25.32
N ASN A 182 -34.39 33.62 -25.45
CA ASN A 182 -35.25 33.07 -26.51
C ASN A 182 -35.93 31.76 -26.04
N SER A 183 -37.23 31.62 -26.32
CA SER A 183 -38.15 30.56 -25.92
C SER A 183 -37.78 29.08 -26.22
N SER A 184 -36.57 28.76 -26.69
CA SER A 184 -36.16 27.42 -27.12
C SER A 184 -35.94 26.43 -25.98
N ASP A 185 -35.70 26.91 -24.75
CA ASP A 185 -35.37 26.06 -23.59
C ASP A 185 -36.56 25.88 -22.62
N ASN A 186 -37.75 26.34 -23.01
CA ASN A 186 -38.99 26.23 -22.23
C ASN A 186 -39.27 24.80 -21.77
N PHE A 187 -38.98 23.79 -22.62
CA PHE A 187 -39.19 22.38 -22.30
C PHE A 187 -38.37 21.94 -21.06
N PHE A 188 -37.18 22.51 -20.87
CA PHE A 188 -36.29 22.20 -19.76
C PHE A 188 -36.82 22.84 -18.48
N ILE A 189 -37.20 24.12 -18.57
CA ILE A 189 -37.75 24.88 -17.45
C ILE A 189 -39.03 24.22 -16.94
N GLU A 190 -40.01 23.98 -17.83
CA GLU A 190 -41.26 23.31 -17.49
C GLU A 190 -41.03 21.87 -17.01
N GLY A 191 -40.06 21.17 -17.62
CA GLY A 191 -39.67 19.82 -17.22
C GLY A 191 -39.18 19.73 -15.78
N LEU A 192 -38.26 20.64 -15.38
CA LEU A 192 -37.74 20.68 -14.01
C LEU A 192 -38.77 21.22 -13.02
N TYR A 193 -39.57 22.22 -13.40
CA TYR A 193 -40.68 22.69 -12.56
C TYR A 193 -41.66 21.56 -12.23
N ASN A 194 -42.01 20.73 -13.21
CA ASN A 194 -42.91 19.59 -12.98
C ASN A 194 -42.29 18.52 -12.07
N LEU A 195 -40.98 18.28 -12.19
CA LEU A 195 -40.25 17.34 -11.32
C LEU A 195 -40.17 17.84 -9.88
N TYR A 196 -39.95 19.14 -9.69
CA TYR A 196 -39.76 19.78 -8.38
C TYR A 196 -40.92 20.70 -7.98
N LYS A 197 -42.16 20.38 -8.40
CA LYS A 197 -43.34 21.23 -8.17
C LYS A 197 -43.61 21.52 -6.68
N GLY A 198 -43.18 20.64 -5.79
CA GLY A 198 -43.31 20.79 -4.34
C GLY A 198 -42.16 21.58 -3.70
N ASP A 199 -41.08 21.83 -4.43
CA ASP A 199 -39.91 22.55 -3.94
C ASP A 199 -40.10 24.05 -4.11
N ILE A 200 -40.00 24.78 -2.99
CA ILE A 200 -40.29 26.21 -2.96
C ILE A 200 -39.30 27.05 -3.76
N GLN A 201 -38.02 26.67 -3.83
CA GLN A 201 -37.04 27.44 -4.61
C GLN A 201 -37.31 27.30 -6.11
N PHE A 202 -37.64 26.10 -6.60
CA PHE A 202 -38.02 25.89 -8.00
C PHE A 202 -39.30 26.65 -8.36
N ARG A 203 -40.29 26.68 -7.46
CA ARG A 203 -41.52 27.46 -7.64
C ARG A 203 -41.25 28.97 -7.77
N ILE A 204 -40.39 29.54 -6.92
CA ILE A 204 -40.05 30.97 -6.96
C ILE A 204 -39.34 31.31 -8.27
N VAL A 205 -38.35 30.52 -8.67
CA VAL A 205 -37.64 30.74 -9.94
C VAL A 205 -38.59 30.57 -11.14
N TYR A 206 -39.53 29.61 -11.09
CA TYR A 206 -40.57 29.49 -12.12
C TYR A 206 -41.50 30.71 -12.18
N ALA A 207 -41.88 31.28 -11.03
CA ALA A 207 -42.68 32.48 -10.99
C ALA A 207 -41.95 33.68 -11.63
N LYS A 208 -40.65 33.82 -11.40
CA LYS A 208 -39.81 34.81 -12.10
C LYS A 208 -39.79 34.57 -13.62
N TYR A 209 -39.65 33.32 -14.06
CA TYR A 209 -39.75 32.95 -15.47
C TYR A 209 -41.09 33.40 -16.09
N LEU A 210 -42.21 33.19 -15.39
CA LEU A 210 -43.53 33.64 -15.84
C LEU A 210 -43.60 35.16 -15.99
N LEU A 211 -43.06 35.92 -15.03
CA LEU A 211 -43.01 37.39 -15.11
C LEU A 211 -42.17 37.90 -16.30
N LYS A 212 -41.05 37.25 -16.60
CA LYS A 212 -40.23 37.58 -17.77
C LYS A 212 -40.96 37.36 -19.10
N ASN A 213 -41.91 36.42 -19.12
CA ASN A 213 -42.74 36.09 -20.28
C ASN A 213 -44.13 36.75 -20.23
N ASP A 214 -44.27 37.84 -19.45
CA ASP A 214 -45.50 38.63 -19.30
C ASP A 214 -46.74 37.84 -18.83
N LYS A 215 -46.55 36.68 -18.18
CA LYS A 215 -47.61 35.88 -17.55
C LYS A 215 -47.79 36.27 -16.09
N ILE A 216 -48.25 37.51 -15.88
CA ILE A 216 -48.31 38.12 -14.53
C ILE A 216 -49.32 37.40 -13.64
N GLU A 217 -50.49 37.06 -14.15
CA GLU A 217 -51.56 36.41 -13.38
C GLU A 217 -51.14 35.01 -12.90
N ASP A 218 -50.41 34.25 -13.72
CA ASP A 218 -49.90 32.93 -13.34
C ASP A 218 -48.83 33.03 -12.24
N ALA A 219 -47.94 34.03 -12.34
CA ALA A 219 -46.94 34.30 -11.30
C ALA A 219 -47.60 34.73 -9.98
N GLU A 220 -48.64 35.57 -10.07
CA GLU A 220 -49.42 36.04 -8.91
C GLU A 220 -50.13 34.89 -8.19
N GLN A 221 -50.66 33.90 -8.92
CA GLN A 221 -51.22 32.68 -8.31
C GLN A 221 -50.18 31.86 -7.54
N ILE A 222 -48.92 31.84 -8.01
CA ILE A 222 -47.84 31.18 -7.27
C ILE A 222 -47.52 31.97 -6.00
N LEU A 223 -47.42 33.30 -6.09
CA LEU A 223 -47.16 34.20 -4.97
C LEU A 223 -48.19 34.01 -3.85
N PHE A 224 -49.49 33.97 -4.17
CA PHE A 224 -50.55 33.75 -3.16
C PHE A 224 -50.46 32.39 -2.45
N LYS A 225 -49.78 31.40 -3.05
CA LYS A 225 -49.56 30.08 -2.46
C LYS A 225 -48.21 29.97 -1.73
N LEU A 226 -47.43 31.04 -1.61
CA LEU A 226 -46.17 31.04 -0.88
C LEU A 226 -46.41 31.35 0.61
N PRO A 227 -45.70 30.67 1.53
CA PRO A 227 -45.78 30.96 2.96
C PRO A 227 -44.96 32.22 3.31
N VAL A 228 -45.54 33.40 3.08
CA VAL A 228 -44.85 34.71 3.18
C VAL A 228 -44.11 34.90 4.50
N ASP A 229 -44.77 34.65 5.64
CA ASP A 229 -44.15 34.86 6.96
C ASP A 229 -42.94 33.93 7.19
N ALA A 230 -43.04 32.67 6.75
CA ALA A 230 -41.95 31.71 6.86
C ALA A 230 -40.77 32.07 5.93
N LEU A 231 -41.05 32.59 4.73
CA LEU A 231 -40.03 33.05 3.79
C LEU A 231 -39.30 34.30 4.30
N ALA A 232 -39.99 35.21 4.97
CA ALA A 232 -39.37 36.39 5.56
C ALA A 232 -38.43 36.03 6.72
N GLN A 233 -38.76 34.98 7.48
CA GLN A 233 -38.06 34.60 8.71
C GLN A 233 -37.07 33.43 8.54
N THR A 234 -37.05 32.76 7.37
CA THR A 234 -36.19 31.60 7.14
C THR A 234 -34.71 31.91 7.37
N PRO A 235 -33.95 31.01 8.03
CA PRO A 235 -32.49 31.06 8.06
C PRO A 235 -31.84 30.92 6.68
N ASN A 236 -32.57 30.38 5.70
CA ASN A 236 -32.10 30.20 4.33
C ASN A 236 -32.04 31.51 3.57
N LEU A 237 -30.90 32.20 3.70
CA LEU A 237 -30.68 33.50 3.09
C LEU A 237 -30.80 33.48 1.56
N ASN A 238 -30.41 32.39 0.88
CA ASN A 238 -30.60 32.28 -0.57
C ASN A 238 -32.08 32.21 -0.95
N LEU A 239 -32.86 31.40 -0.23
CA LEU A 239 -34.31 31.33 -0.46
C LEU A 239 -34.96 32.70 -0.22
N ARG A 240 -34.58 33.37 0.86
CA ARG A 240 -35.09 34.69 1.21
C ARG A 240 -34.70 35.75 0.17
N TYR A 241 -33.46 35.71 -0.33
CA TYR A 241 -33.00 36.56 -1.42
C TYR A 241 -33.84 36.32 -2.70
N ASN A 242 -33.97 35.06 -3.13
CA ASN A 242 -34.74 34.70 -4.32
C ASN A 242 -36.21 35.12 -4.22
N TYR A 243 -36.79 35.03 -3.02
CA TYR A 243 -38.14 35.52 -2.75
C TYR A 243 -38.26 37.04 -2.92
N TYR A 244 -37.37 37.82 -2.30
CA TYR A 244 -37.42 39.28 -2.45
C TYR A 244 -37.08 39.72 -3.88
N ASP A 245 -36.16 39.04 -4.55
CA ASP A 245 -35.87 39.30 -5.97
C ASP A 245 -37.08 39.01 -6.87
N PHE A 246 -37.85 37.96 -6.59
CA PHE A 246 -39.14 37.73 -7.23
C PHE A 246 -40.15 38.85 -6.95
N LEU A 247 -40.24 39.34 -5.70
CA LEU A 247 -41.12 40.46 -5.38
C LEU A 247 -40.73 41.75 -6.10
N VAL A 248 -39.43 42.03 -6.24
CA VAL A 248 -38.94 43.18 -7.02
C VAL A 248 -39.46 43.11 -8.46
N ASP A 249 -39.29 41.97 -9.13
CA ASP A 249 -39.77 41.77 -10.50
C ASP A 249 -41.30 41.91 -10.59
N TYR A 250 -42.02 41.36 -9.61
CA TYR A 250 -43.48 41.40 -9.55
C TYR A 250 -44.02 42.83 -9.38
N TYR A 251 -43.52 43.57 -8.39
CA TYR A 251 -43.98 44.93 -8.10
C TYR A 251 -43.56 45.92 -9.18
N ALA A 252 -42.42 45.69 -9.85
CA ALA A 252 -42.04 46.44 -11.04
C ALA A 252 -43.08 46.28 -12.16
N LYS A 253 -43.53 45.05 -12.44
CA LYS A 253 -44.57 44.78 -13.45
C LYS A 253 -45.95 45.33 -13.06
N LYS A 254 -46.29 45.33 -11.77
CA LYS A 254 -47.56 45.89 -11.25
C LYS A 254 -47.53 47.42 -11.08
N ASN A 255 -46.40 48.08 -11.27
CA ASN A 255 -46.19 49.51 -11.02
C ASN A 255 -46.52 49.96 -9.57
N SER A 256 -46.24 49.10 -8.57
CA SER A 256 -46.40 49.47 -7.15
C SER A 256 -45.09 50.02 -6.59
N ASN A 257 -44.95 51.35 -6.55
CA ASN A 257 -43.69 52.02 -6.21
C ASN A 257 -43.23 51.80 -4.76
N GLU A 258 -44.15 51.78 -3.80
CA GLU A 258 -43.83 51.60 -2.37
C GLU A 258 -43.38 50.18 -2.08
N ASP A 259 -44.16 49.19 -2.53
CA ASP A 259 -43.83 47.77 -2.37
C ASP A 259 -42.54 47.38 -3.11
N TYR A 260 -42.33 47.97 -4.30
CA TYR A 260 -41.09 47.79 -5.05
C TYR A 260 -39.88 48.26 -4.23
N LYS A 261 -39.96 49.46 -3.64
CA LYS A 261 -38.87 50.02 -2.84
C LYS A 261 -38.58 49.16 -1.61
N ASP A 262 -39.61 48.73 -0.88
CA ASP A 262 -39.46 47.83 0.28
C ASP A 262 -38.82 46.49 -0.12
N ALA A 263 -39.25 45.89 -1.24
CA ALA A 263 -38.67 44.66 -1.75
C ALA A 263 -37.20 44.82 -2.15
N VAL A 264 -36.82 45.94 -2.77
CA VAL A 264 -35.42 46.24 -3.11
C VAL A 264 -34.56 46.37 -1.85
N GLU A 265 -35.01 47.15 -0.85
CA GLU A 265 -34.27 47.34 0.40
C GLU A 265 -34.04 46.01 1.13
N LYS A 266 -35.07 45.16 1.21
CA LYS A 266 -34.97 43.81 1.81
C LYS A 266 -34.04 42.90 0.99
N LYS A 267 -34.13 42.93 -0.33
CA LYS A 267 -33.25 42.16 -1.21
C LYS A 267 -31.78 42.52 -1.00
N ASP A 268 -31.46 43.81 -1.00
CA ASP A 268 -30.09 44.31 -0.90
C ASP A 268 -29.49 44.01 0.47
N LEU A 269 -30.27 44.12 1.54
CA LEU A 269 -29.86 43.73 2.89
C LEU A 269 -29.47 42.24 2.95
N VAL A 270 -30.30 41.36 2.39
CA VAL A 270 -30.01 39.92 2.36
C VAL A 270 -28.81 39.61 1.48
N LEU A 271 -28.69 40.26 0.32
CA LEU A 271 -27.57 40.10 -0.59
C LEU A 271 -26.23 40.48 0.06
N LYS A 272 -26.21 41.58 0.83
CA LYS A 272 -25.03 41.99 1.60
C LYS A 272 -24.57 40.89 2.56
N THR A 273 -25.48 40.38 3.40
CA THR A 273 -25.16 39.30 4.35
C THR A 273 -24.73 38.01 3.65
N LEU A 274 -25.34 37.66 2.53
CA LEU A 274 -24.93 36.51 1.71
C LEU A 274 -23.49 36.66 1.22
N ASN A 275 -23.14 37.81 0.66
CA ASN A 275 -21.79 38.06 0.14
C ASN A 275 -20.73 38.04 1.25
N GLU A 276 -21.01 38.64 2.40
CA GLU A 276 -20.12 38.60 3.57
C GLU A 276 -19.90 37.16 4.06
N THR A 277 -20.97 36.36 4.16
CA THR A 277 -20.88 34.96 4.58
C THR A 277 -20.10 34.12 3.56
N ARG A 278 -20.40 34.26 2.27
CA ARG A 278 -19.71 33.54 1.19
C ARG A 278 -18.21 33.87 1.17
N PHE A 279 -17.86 35.14 1.33
CA PHE A 279 -16.46 35.59 1.38
C PHE A 279 -15.72 34.98 2.57
N SER A 280 -16.31 35.06 3.77
CA SER A 280 -15.74 34.46 4.99
C SER A 280 -15.54 32.94 4.84
N ALA A 281 -16.55 32.24 4.33
CA ALA A 281 -16.51 30.79 4.12
C ALA A 281 -15.44 30.39 3.08
N LYS A 282 -15.32 31.16 1.99
CA LYS A 282 -14.29 30.95 0.96
C LYS A 282 -12.88 31.11 1.52
N ASN A 283 -12.61 32.15 2.30
CA ASN A 283 -11.31 32.33 2.96
C ASN A 283 -11.02 31.18 3.94
N LYS A 284 -12.03 30.75 4.70
CA LYS A 284 -11.86 29.64 5.63
C LYS A 284 -11.56 28.32 4.91
N TRP A 285 -12.18 28.07 3.76
CA TRP A 285 -11.88 26.91 2.92
C TRP A 285 -10.42 26.89 2.48
N PHE A 286 -9.90 28.01 1.95
CA PHE A 286 -8.50 28.08 1.53
C PHE A 286 -7.53 27.78 2.67
N ASN A 287 -7.78 28.34 3.86
CA ASN A 287 -6.94 28.05 5.03
C ASN A 287 -6.97 26.55 5.41
N ILE A 288 -8.15 25.91 5.36
CA ILE A 288 -8.28 24.47 5.66
C ILE A 288 -7.51 23.63 4.63
N ILE A 289 -7.62 23.96 3.35
CA ILE A 289 -6.92 23.22 2.28
C ILE A 289 -5.41 23.44 2.36
N GLU A 290 -4.97 24.67 2.63
CA GLU A 290 -3.55 24.97 2.85
C GLU A 290 -2.98 24.19 4.02
N GLU A 291 -3.70 24.12 5.15
CA GLU A 291 -3.32 23.32 6.31
C GLU A 291 -3.26 21.82 5.97
N HIS A 292 -4.26 21.29 5.26
CA HIS A 292 -4.26 19.89 4.82
C HIS A 292 -3.08 19.58 3.89
N LEU A 293 -2.80 20.43 2.91
CA LEU A 293 -1.70 20.26 1.97
C LEU A 293 -0.34 20.32 2.69
N HIS A 294 -0.18 21.26 3.62
CA HIS A 294 1.03 21.39 4.43
C HIS A 294 1.26 20.14 5.28
N ASN A 295 0.21 19.63 5.92
CA ASN A 295 0.27 18.40 6.71
C ASN A 295 0.60 17.18 5.86
N GLU A 296 0.01 17.05 4.66
CA GLU A 296 0.33 15.94 3.75
C GLU A 296 1.79 15.99 3.27
N LEU A 297 2.29 17.19 2.93
CA LEU A 297 3.68 17.40 2.55
C LEU A 297 4.64 17.05 3.70
N ASN A 298 4.35 17.53 4.91
CA ASN A 298 5.17 17.23 6.09
C ASN A 298 5.17 15.74 6.40
N ASN A 299 4.02 15.07 6.32
CA ASN A 299 3.94 13.62 6.49
C ASN A 299 4.78 12.85 5.46
N LYS A 300 4.79 13.29 4.19
CA LYS A 300 5.65 12.69 3.15
C LYS A 300 7.14 12.91 3.45
N ILE A 301 7.51 14.12 3.89
CA ILE A 301 8.89 14.46 4.27
C ILE A 301 9.35 13.62 5.47
N ASP A 302 8.52 13.52 6.51
CA ASP A 302 8.84 12.79 7.73
C ASP A 302 8.93 11.28 7.47
N ASN A 303 8.04 10.71 6.66
CA ASN A 303 8.16 9.33 6.19
C ASN A 303 9.48 9.10 5.43
N GLY A 304 9.87 10.03 4.55
CA GLY A 304 11.14 9.97 3.83
C GLY A 304 12.36 10.01 4.77
N ARG A 305 12.32 10.86 5.80
CA ARG A 305 13.36 10.94 6.84
C ARG A 305 13.45 9.63 7.64
N THR A 306 12.32 9.06 8.06
CA THR A 306 12.30 7.78 8.79
C THR A 306 12.88 6.64 7.97
N ILE A 307 12.59 6.57 6.67
CA ILE A 307 13.18 5.58 5.76
C ILE A 307 14.70 5.80 5.64
N LEU A 308 15.15 7.04 5.44
CA LEU A 308 16.58 7.37 5.34
C LEU A 308 17.34 6.97 6.62
N PHE A 309 16.83 7.32 7.81
CA PHE A 309 17.46 6.94 9.07
C PHE A 309 17.49 5.42 9.28
N SER A 310 16.46 4.70 8.81
CA SER A 310 16.42 3.25 8.84
C SER A 310 17.50 2.62 7.95
N ILE A 311 17.74 3.18 6.75
CA ILE A 311 18.81 2.75 5.83
C ILE A 311 20.19 3.03 6.44
N ILE A 312 20.40 4.23 7.00
CA ILE A 312 21.66 4.59 7.67
C ILE A 312 21.92 3.65 8.85
N GLY A 313 20.91 3.40 9.68
CA GLY A 313 21.00 2.47 10.81
C GLY A 313 21.37 1.05 10.37
N ALA A 314 20.72 0.53 9.32
CA ALA A 314 21.06 -0.77 8.75
C ALA A 314 22.50 -0.81 8.20
N GLY A 315 22.94 0.24 7.50
CA GLY A 315 24.30 0.38 7.00
C GLY A 315 25.34 0.38 8.14
N LEU A 316 25.10 1.14 9.20
CA LEU A 316 25.97 1.17 10.37
C LEU A 316 26.04 -0.21 11.05
N LEU A 317 24.92 -0.92 11.17
CA LEU A 317 24.91 -2.29 11.69
C LEU A 317 25.74 -3.24 10.84
N ILE A 318 25.59 -3.21 9.51
CA ILE A 318 26.37 -4.06 8.59
C ILE A 318 27.87 -3.74 8.69
N THR A 319 28.24 -2.46 8.70
CA THR A 319 29.64 -2.06 8.85
C THR A 319 30.22 -2.51 10.19
N GLY A 320 29.46 -2.41 11.28
CA GLY A 320 29.84 -2.94 12.59
C GLY A 320 30.07 -4.46 12.58
N LEU A 321 29.20 -5.22 11.92
CA LEU A 321 29.35 -6.67 11.77
C LEU A 321 30.59 -7.04 10.94
N ILE A 322 30.86 -6.31 9.85
CA ILE A 322 32.06 -6.51 9.03
C ILE A 322 33.33 -6.23 9.85
N LEU A 323 33.33 -5.16 10.64
CA LEU A 323 34.45 -4.83 11.52
C LEU A 323 34.66 -5.92 12.59
N LEU A 324 33.60 -6.40 13.22
CA LEU A 324 33.68 -7.50 14.19
C LEU A 324 34.26 -8.78 13.57
N TRP A 325 33.78 -9.15 12.38
CA TRP A 325 34.28 -10.29 11.63
C TRP A 325 35.76 -10.14 11.25
N TYR A 326 36.15 -8.94 10.79
CA TYR A 326 37.54 -8.62 10.49
C TYR A 326 38.45 -8.73 11.72
N PHE A 327 38.03 -8.18 12.87
CA PHE A 327 38.77 -8.30 14.13
C PHE A 327 38.90 -9.76 14.58
N GLN A 328 37.84 -10.55 14.43
CA GLN A 328 37.83 -11.97 14.80
C GLN A 328 38.80 -12.79 13.94
N ILE A 329 38.85 -12.57 12.62
CA ILE A 329 39.79 -13.24 11.72
C ILE A 329 41.23 -12.83 12.02
N ASN A 330 41.47 -11.54 12.20
CA ASN A 330 42.82 -11.05 12.50
C ASN A 330 43.36 -11.62 13.82
N SER A 331 42.49 -11.81 14.82
CA SER A 331 42.84 -12.50 16.06
C SER A 331 43.27 -13.96 15.81
N GLN A 332 42.51 -14.70 15.01
CA GLN A 332 42.85 -16.09 14.65
C GLN A 332 44.16 -16.18 13.84
N ASN A 333 44.38 -15.25 12.92
CA ASN A 333 45.60 -15.20 12.10
C ASN A 333 46.86 -14.96 12.95
N LYS A 334 46.79 -14.12 14.00
CA LYS A 334 47.92 -13.93 14.92
C LYS A 334 48.27 -15.22 15.67
N GLU A 335 47.28 -16.01 16.07
CA GLU A 335 47.52 -17.31 16.70
C GLU A 335 48.14 -18.30 15.70
N TYR A 336 47.67 -18.30 14.45
CA TYR A 336 48.24 -19.11 13.38
C TYR A 336 49.71 -18.76 13.10
N GLU A 337 50.04 -17.48 12.93
CA GLU A 337 51.42 -17.01 12.71
C GLU A 337 52.34 -17.36 13.88
N ASN A 338 51.88 -17.20 15.12
CA ASN A 338 52.62 -17.61 16.31
C ASN A 338 52.87 -19.12 16.35
N PHE A 339 51.89 -19.91 15.92
CA PHE A 339 52.02 -21.37 15.82
C PHE A 339 53.06 -21.77 14.76
N ILE A 340 52.97 -21.20 13.55
CA ILE A 340 53.93 -21.45 12.46
C ILE A 340 55.34 -21.03 12.84
N THR A 341 55.49 -19.87 13.48
CA THR A 341 56.80 -19.37 13.96
C THR A 341 57.43 -20.33 14.96
N ARG A 342 56.64 -20.85 15.92
CA ARG A 342 57.13 -21.87 16.88
C ARG A 342 57.54 -23.16 16.18
N ILE A 343 56.78 -23.62 15.19
CA ILE A 343 57.13 -24.79 14.40
C ILE A 343 58.45 -24.58 13.63
N ASN A 344 58.65 -23.41 13.03
CA ASN A 344 59.88 -23.10 12.29
C ASN A 344 61.11 -22.99 13.21
N LEU A 345 60.97 -22.36 14.38
CA LEU A 345 62.04 -22.29 15.39
C LEU A 345 62.46 -23.68 15.90
N LEU A 346 61.51 -24.62 16.00
CA LEU A 346 61.79 -26.01 16.38
C LEU A 346 62.50 -26.78 15.26
N LYS A 347 62.30 -26.39 13.99
CA LYS A 347 62.99 -26.94 12.82
C LYS A 347 64.43 -26.45 12.75
N GLU A 348 64.68 -25.16 12.97
CA GLU A 348 66.03 -24.58 12.92
C GLU A 348 66.93 -25.05 14.08
N LYS A 349 66.38 -25.27 15.29
CA LYS A 349 67.14 -25.85 16.42
C LYS A 349 67.55 -27.32 16.23
N LYS A 350 67.08 -28.01 15.18
CA LYS A 350 67.32 -29.43 14.91
C LYS A 350 68.01 -29.71 13.57
N ALA A 351 68.84 -28.80 13.05
CA ALA A 351 69.70 -29.12 11.90
C ALA A 351 70.94 -29.93 12.37
N PRO A 352 71.12 -31.21 11.98
CA PRO A 352 72.33 -31.97 12.28
C PRO A 352 73.43 -31.69 11.24
N GLN A 353 74.69 -31.58 11.69
CA GLN A 353 75.85 -31.55 10.79
C GLN A 353 76.00 -32.90 10.04
N PRO A 354 76.37 -32.90 8.74
CA PRO A 354 76.60 -34.13 8.00
C PRO A 354 77.88 -34.81 8.52
N GLN A 355 77.76 -36.06 8.99
CA GLN A 355 78.92 -36.92 9.20
C GLN A 355 79.12 -37.73 7.92
N VAL A 356 80.23 -37.50 7.22
CA VAL A 356 80.61 -38.25 6.01
C VAL A 356 80.77 -39.73 6.37
N ILE A 357 79.85 -40.56 5.89
CA ILE A 357 79.93 -42.02 5.98
C ILE A 357 80.99 -42.47 4.96
N SER A 358 81.90 -43.36 5.37
CA SER A 358 82.83 -44.02 4.43
C SER A 358 82.02 -44.85 3.43
N GLU A 359 82.24 -44.63 2.13
CA GLU A 359 81.54 -45.27 1.00
C GLU A 359 81.49 -46.81 1.11
N LYS A 360 82.49 -47.42 1.74
CA LYS A 360 82.54 -48.88 1.97
C LYS A 360 81.50 -49.36 3.00
N THR A 361 81.24 -48.58 4.03
CA THR A 361 80.27 -48.90 5.09
C THR A 361 78.84 -48.65 4.63
N GLU A 362 78.64 -47.61 3.82
CA GLU A 362 77.35 -47.29 3.21
C GLU A 362 76.88 -48.38 2.24
N ASN A 363 77.76 -48.83 1.35
CA ASN A 363 77.45 -49.92 0.41
C ASN A 363 77.14 -51.25 1.11
N LEU A 364 77.82 -51.56 2.21
CA LEU A 364 77.53 -52.76 3.01
C LEU A 364 76.16 -52.65 3.68
N LEU A 365 75.81 -51.47 4.20
CA LEU A 365 74.52 -51.23 4.84
C LEU A 365 73.37 -51.28 3.83
N LEU A 366 73.56 -50.74 2.62
CA LEU A 366 72.59 -50.85 1.53
C LEU A 366 72.33 -52.31 1.15
N LYS A 367 73.37 -53.13 1.03
CA LYS A 367 73.22 -54.56 0.76
C LYS A 367 72.43 -55.27 1.87
N LYS A 368 72.74 -55.00 3.14
CA LYS A 368 72.00 -55.54 4.29
C LYS A 368 70.54 -55.08 4.30
N LEU A 369 70.27 -53.85 3.85
CA LEU A 369 68.92 -53.29 3.75
C LEU A 369 68.11 -53.96 2.63
N ASP A 370 68.72 -54.16 1.46
CA ASP A 370 68.08 -54.88 0.34
C ASP A 370 67.82 -56.35 0.68
N ASP A 371 68.72 -57.00 1.43
CA ASP A 371 68.48 -58.36 1.94
C ASP A 371 67.31 -58.38 2.93
N PHE A 372 67.15 -57.34 3.76
CA PHE A 372 65.99 -57.19 4.64
C PHE A 372 64.69 -57.00 3.85
N GLU A 373 64.67 -56.22 2.76
CA GLU A 373 63.47 -56.02 1.91
C GLU A 373 62.97 -57.34 1.29
N LYS A 374 63.87 -58.28 1.00
CA LYS A 374 63.53 -59.61 0.48
C LYS A 374 62.94 -60.53 1.55
N THR A 375 63.07 -60.19 2.83
CA THR A 375 62.41 -60.90 3.92
C THR A 375 61.04 -60.30 4.21
N GLU A 376 60.13 -61.07 4.78
CA GLU A 376 58.83 -60.54 5.25
C GLU A 376 58.91 -59.94 6.67
N ASP A 377 60.12 -59.71 7.22
CA ASP A 377 60.31 -59.25 8.59
C ASP A 377 59.79 -57.82 8.84
N PHE A 378 59.59 -57.02 7.78
CA PHE A 378 58.97 -55.70 7.88
C PHE A 378 57.49 -55.76 8.31
N ILE A 379 56.83 -56.92 8.22
CA ILE A 379 55.41 -57.10 8.63
C ILE A 379 55.29 -57.23 10.14
N LYS A 380 56.35 -57.66 10.83
CA LYS A 380 56.34 -57.85 12.28
C LYS A 380 56.02 -56.55 13.00
N SER A 381 55.11 -56.60 13.98
CA SER A 381 54.65 -55.44 14.76
C SER A 381 55.77 -54.77 15.57
N GLU A 382 56.84 -55.52 15.86
CA GLU A 382 57.99 -55.08 16.67
C GLU A 382 59.07 -54.35 15.84
N ILE A 383 58.87 -54.17 14.53
CA ILE A 383 59.84 -53.47 13.68
C ILE A 383 59.88 -51.99 14.06
N SER A 384 61.05 -51.56 14.51
CA SER A 384 61.36 -50.17 14.83
C SER A 384 62.73 -49.82 14.27
N LEU A 385 63.01 -48.53 14.10
CA LEU A 385 64.31 -48.06 13.60
C LEU A 385 65.45 -48.59 14.48
N GLN A 386 65.23 -48.63 15.80
CA GLN A 386 66.14 -49.16 16.80
C GLN A 386 66.41 -50.65 16.58
N ASN A 387 65.35 -51.44 16.43
CA ASN A 387 65.47 -52.89 16.28
C ASN A 387 66.09 -53.27 14.93
N LEU A 388 65.73 -52.56 13.86
CA LEU A 388 66.33 -52.80 12.55
C LEU A 388 67.81 -52.38 12.53
N ALA A 389 68.15 -51.23 13.11
CA ALA A 389 69.55 -50.80 13.21
C ALA A 389 70.40 -51.85 13.93
N LYS A 390 69.90 -52.37 15.06
CA LYS A 390 70.57 -53.45 15.79
C LYS A 390 70.73 -54.72 14.95
N LYS A 391 69.69 -55.11 14.21
CA LYS A 391 69.70 -56.31 13.33
C LYS A 391 70.67 -56.17 12.16
N LEU A 392 70.80 -54.98 11.59
CA LEU A 392 71.74 -54.70 10.49
C LEU A 392 73.16 -54.35 11.00
N GLU A 393 73.38 -54.41 12.33
CA GLU A 393 74.64 -54.08 13.01
C GLU A 393 75.11 -52.64 12.72
N THR A 394 74.18 -51.69 12.77
CA THR A 394 74.43 -50.25 12.61
C THR A 394 73.76 -49.45 13.72
N ASN A 395 73.93 -48.12 13.71
CA ASN A 395 73.21 -47.22 14.61
C ASN A 395 71.98 -46.60 13.91
N THR A 396 71.02 -46.12 14.70
CA THR A 396 69.77 -45.54 14.19
C THR A 396 69.97 -44.29 13.35
N LYS A 397 71.03 -43.51 13.62
CA LYS A 397 71.37 -42.32 12.86
C LYS A 397 71.76 -42.70 11.44
N TYR A 398 72.72 -43.59 11.26
CA TYR A 398 73.16 -44.07 9.95
C TYR A 398 72.06 -44.79 9.21
N LEU A 399 71.27 -45.66 9.87
CA LEU A 399 70.16 -46.32 9.20
C LEU A 399 69.10 -45.31 8.71
N SER A 400 68.73 -44.33 9.54
CA SER A 400 67.78 -43.29 9.16
C SER A 400 68.33 -42.43 8.02
N GLU A 401 69.61 -42.05 8.09
CA GLU A 401 70.28 -41.27 7.06
C GLU A 401 70.36 -42.03 5.74
N THR A 402 70.77 -43.30 5.75
CA THR A 402 70.80 -44.15 4.54
C THR A 402 69.42 -44.33 3.92
N ILE A 403 68.37 -44.57 4.72
CA ILE A 403 66.99 -44.69 4.19
C ILE A 403 66.51 -43.34 3.61
N ASN A 404 66.75 -42.23 4.32
CA ASN A 404 66.36 -40.91 3.83
C ASN A 404 67.11 -40.54 2.55
N THR A 405 68.40 -40.85 2.44
CA THR A 405 69.22 -40.51 1.27
C THR A 405 68.90 -41.39 0.07
N HIS A 406 68.85 -42.72 0.25
CA HIS A 406 68.74 -43.67 -0.87
C HIS A 406 67.32 -44.08 -1.21
N LYS A 407 66.42 -44.13 -0.22
CA LYS A 407 65.00 -44.48 -0.43
C LYS A 407 64.10 -43.22 -0.43
N GLN A 408 64.68 -42.03 -0.19
CA GLN A 408 64.00 -40.71 -0.14
C GLN A 408 62.79 -40.68 0.80
N LYS A 409 62.83 -41.48 1.87
CA LYS A 409 61.72 -41.69 2.79
C LYS A 409 62.21 -41.73 4.23
N ASN A 410 61.39 -41.25 5.16
CA ASN A 410 61.64 -41.55 6.56
C ASN A 410 61.36 -43.03 6.85
N PHE A 411 61.92 -43.57 7.94
CA PHE A 411 61.80 -44.99 8.30
C PHE A 411 60.36 -45.51 8.30
N ASN A 412 59.41 -44.75 8.86
CA ASN A 412 58.00 -45.17 8.93
C ASN A 412 57.37 -45.24 7.54
N ALA A 413 57.60 -44.24 6.69
CA ALA A 413 57.12 -44.23 5.31
C ALA A 413 57.73 -45.38 4.50
N TYR A 414 59.02 -45.65 4.68
CA TYR A 414 59.74 -46.77 4.07
C TYR A 414 59.14 -48.13 4.45
N ILE A 415 59.00 -48.42 5.76
CA ILE A 415 58.39 -49.70 6.21
C ILE A 415 56.94 -49.83 5.75
N ASN A 416 56.17 -48.75 5.83
CA ASN A 416 54.76 -48.76 5.44
C ASN A 416 54.60 -49.04 3.94
N GLU A 417 55.46 -48.49 3.09
CA GLU A 417 55.43 -48.78 1.66
C GLU A 417 55.80 -50.24 1.36
N LEU A 418 56.80 -50.82 2.04
CA LEU A 418 57.09 -52.26 1.92
C LEU A 418 55.88 -53.12 2.29
N ARG A 419 55.19 -52.76 3.38
CA ARG A 419 53.95 -53.44 3.82
C ARG A 419 52.81 -53.32 2.81
N ILE A 420 52.63 -52.14 2.20
CA ILE A 420 51.63 -51.94 1.15
C ILE A 420 52.00 -52.73 -0.12
N ASN A 421 53.25 -52.69 -0.54
CA ASN A 421 53.73 -53.45 -1.71
C ASN A 421 53.56 -54.96 -1.50
N TYR A 422 53.81 -55.46 -0.29
CA TYR A 422 53.56 -56.84 0.08
C TYR A 422 52.09 -57.25 -0.10
N ILE A 423 51.14 -56.48 0.45
CA ILE A 423 49.72 -56.84 0.32
C ILE A 423 49.22 -56.68 -1.11
N ILE A 424 49.75 -55.72 -1.87
CA ILE A 424 49.45 -55.56 -3.29
C ILE A 424 49.88 -56.80 -4.07
N ASN A 425 51.06 -57.33 -3.79
CA ASN A 425 51.54 -58.56 -4.44
C ASN A 425 50.65 -59.76 -4.08
N LYS A 426 50.27 -59.94 -2.80
CA LYS A 426 49.32 -61.00 -2.41
C LYS A 426 47.95 -60.85 -3.09
N LEU A 427 47.44 -59.62 -3.19
CA LEU A 427 46.17 -59.35 -3.87
C LEU A 427 46.24 -59.68 -5.37
N LYS A 428 47.38 -59.48 -6.03
CA LYS A 428 47.58 -59.85 -7.43
C LYS A 428 47.73 -61.36 -7.62
N GLU A 429 48.59 -62.00 -6.83
CA GLU A 429 48.99 -63.40 -7.02
C GLU A 429 47.98 -64.41 -6.46
N LYS A 430 47.24 -64.04 -5.42
CA LYS A 430 46.34 -64.96 -4.68
C LYS A 430 44.92 -64.38 -4.61
N PRO A 431 44.02 -64.76 -5.54
CA PRO A 431 42.65 -64.22 -5.60
C PRO A 431 41.85 -64.34 -4.29
N ILE A 432 42.16 -65.34 -3.44
CA ILE A 432 41.52 -65.51 -2.13
C ILE A 432 41.62 -64.27 -1.24
N TYR A 433 42.70 -63.48 -1.32
CA TYR A 433 42.86 -62.26 -0.51
C TYR A 433 41.88 -61.15 -0.93
N ARG A 434 41.26 -61.24 -2.12
CA ARG A 434 40.29 -60.26 -2.63
C ARG A 434 38.88 -60.44 -2.05
N SER A 435 38.63 -61.54 -1.34
CA SER A 435 37.39 -61.77 -0.59
C SER A 435 37.52 -61.40 0.89
N TYR A 436 38.74 -61.13 1.38
CA TYR A 436 38.98 -60.77 2.77
C TYR A 436 38.51 -59.35 3.09
N LYS A 437 38.03 -59.16 4.32
CA LYS A 437 37.66 -57.83 4.82
C LYS A 437 38.92 -56.96 4.93
N ILE A 438 38.80 -55.67 4.66
CA ILE A 438 39.94 -54.73 4.69
C ILE A 438 40.67 -54.74 6.05
N LYS A 439 39.95 -54.97 7.16
CA LYS A 439 40.56 -55.14 8.49
C LYS A 439 41.57 -56.30 8.51
N TYR A 440 41.23 -57.43 7.89
CA TYR A 440 42.12 -58.59 7.84
C TYR A 440 43.33 -58.32 6.94
N LEU A 441 43.16 -57.61 5.82
CA LEU A 441 44.28 -57.20 4.97
C LEU A 441 45.23 -56.22 5.69
N ALA A 442 44.70 -55.36 6.55
CA ALA A 442 45.51 -54.48 7.39
C ALA A 442 46.35 -55.29 8.40
N GLU A 443 45.75 -56.26 9.08
CA GLU A 443 46.45 -57.14 10.02
C GLU A 443 47.52 -57.99 9.32
N GLU A 444 47.19 -58.61 8.18
CA GLU A 444 48.10 -59.42 7.35
C GLU A 444 49.32 -58.63 6.85
N SER A 445 49.15 -57.33 6.62
CA SER A 445 50.23 -56.43 6.19
C SER A 445 50.96 -55.74 7.34
N GLY A 446 50.67 -56.09 8.60
CA GLY A 446 51.39 -55.61 9.77
C GLY A 446 50.93 -54.24 10.29
N PHE A 447 49.75 -53.76 9.89
CA PHE A 447 49.15 -52.53 10.42
C PHE A 447 48.33 -52.79 11.67
N SER A 448 48.48 -51.93 12.68
CA SER A 448 47.75 -52.02 13.95
C SER A 448 46.28 -51.58 13.83
N THR A 449 45.93 -50.77 12.83
CA THR A 449 44.55 -50.29 12.61
C THR A 449 44.20 -50.23 11.13
N HIS A 450 42.92 -50.50 10.85
CA HIS A 450 42.35 -50.39 9.50
C HIS A 450 42.47 -48.97 8.91
N SER A 451 42.28 -47.93 9.71
CA SER A 451 42.34 -46.53 9.24
C SER A 451 43.74 -46.13 8.80
N ALA A 452 44.78 -46.57 9.54
CA ALA A 452 46.17 -46.33 9.16
C ALA A 452 46.53 -47.06 7.85
N PHE A 453 46.11 -48.33 7.74
CA PHE A 453 46.27 -49.09 6.50
C PHE A 453 45.62 -48.40 5.30
N ALA A 454 44.34 -48.01 5.40
CA ALA A 454 43.62 -47.39 4.30
C ALA A 454 44.22 -46.06 3.85
N ALA A 455 44.69 -45.23 4.80
CA ALA A 455 45.35 -43.96 4.51
C ALA A 455 46.67 -44.16 3.77
N VAL A 456 47.53 -45.07 4.26
CA VAL A 456 48.82 -45.37 3.63
C VAL A 456 48.63 -46.06 2.28
N PHE A 457 47.71 -47.03 2.18
CA PHE A 457 47.40 -47.71 0.92
C PHE A 457 47.00 -46.71 -0.16
N LYS A 458 46.14 -45.73 0.17
CA LYS A 458 45.77 -44.65 -0.75
C LYS A 458 46.92 -43.71 -1.07
N SER A 459 47.77 -43.39 -0.10
CA SER A 459 48.96 -42.57 -0.32
C SER A 459 49.95 -43.23 -1.29
N VAL A 460 50.12 -44.56 -1.22
CA VAL A 460 51.08 -45.31 -2.04
C VAL A 460 50.50 -45.64 -3.41
N THR A 461 49.22 -46.01 -3.50
CA THR A 461 48.59 -46.48 -4.74
C THR A 461 47.74 -45.44 -5.47
N GLY A 462 47.48 -44.29 -4.84
CA GLY A 462 46.54 -43.27 -5.31
C GLY A 462 45.06 -43.60 -5.09
N MET A 463 44.71 -44.83 -4.67
CA MET A 463 43.32 -45.28 -4.54
C MET A 463 43.06 -46.08 -3.25
N SER A 464 41.80 -46.17 -2.83
CA SER A 464 41.46 -46.91 -1.61
C SER A 464 41.68 -48.43 -1.81
N PRO A 465 41.94 -49.19 -0.74
CA PRO A 465 42.04 -50.66 -0.82
C PRO A 465 40.82 -51.32 -1.47
N ALA A 466 39.61 -50.82 -1.17
CA ALA A 466 38.37 -51.34 -1.72
C ALA A 466 38.29 -51.14 -3.25
N ASN A 467 38.64 -49.95 -3.73
CA ASN A 467 38.65 -49.64 -5.16
C ASN A 467 39.72 -50.46 -5.89
N TYR A 468 40.88 -50.66 -5.27
CA TYR A 468 41.96 -51.49 -5.85
C TYR A 468 41.54 -52.94 -6.02
N ILE A 469 40.86 -53.52 -5.02
CA ILE A 469 40.33 -54.90 -5.09
C ILE A 469 39.24 -55.01 -6.15
N GLN A 470 38.34 -54.04 -6.26
CA GLN A 470 37.31 -54.01 -7.29
C GLN A 470 37.93 -53.99 -8.69
N LEU A 471 38.97 -53.17 -8.91
CA LEU A 471 39.68 -53.09 -10.18
C LEU A 471 40.39 -54.40 -10.54
N LEU A 472 40.91 -55.14 -9.55
CA LEU A 472 41.50 -56.47 -9.78
C LEU A 472 40.46 -57.54 -10.11
N LYS A 473 39.22 -57.45 -9.58
CA LYS A 473 38.12 -58.36 -9.93
C LYS A 473 37.60 -58.12 -11.35
N GLN A 474 37.47 -56.85 -11.75
CA GLN A 474 37.02 -56.46 -13.09
C GLN A 474 38.01 -56.81 -14.21
N LYS A 475 39.28 -57.08 -13.90
CA LYS A 475 40.28 -57.53 -14.87
C LYS A 475 40.32 -59.06 -15.07
N GLU A 476 39.59 -59.81 -14.23
CA GLU A 476 39.48 -61.29 -14.33
C GLU A 476 38.13 -61.74 -14.91
N GLU A 477 37.15 -60.84 -15.01
CA GLU A 477 35.94 -60.96 -15.83
C GLU A 477 36.22 -60.51 -17.26
#